data_AF-A0A7V1ZHR8-F1
#
_entry.id   AF-A0A7V1ZHR8-F1
#
_cell.length_a   1.000
_cell.length_b   1.000
_cell.length_c   1.000
_cell.angle_alpha   90.00
_cell.angle_beta   90.00
_cell.angle_gamma   90.00
#
_symmetry.space_group_name_H-M   'P 1'
#
loop_
_entity.id
_entity.type
_entity.pdbx_description
1 polymer ?
#
loop_
_entity_poly.entity_id
_entity_poly.type
_entity_poly.pdbx_seq_one_letter_code
_entity_poly.pdbx_strand_id
1 'polypeptide(L)'
;MANERWILAPGQRVTFARFMELALYHPQLGYYARPRGAYPAGPEGDFVTAPTAHPLFAALWAEILAALRERRGQPLTFVDLGAGDGRFLRNLAGFLDAQTVARLMAVEVSPAGREAMAASLPQVELAASLAELSPSEGPCVIFASELYDALPCHLLEGTEGGLCELYVEASEDGTLRLVADNPSTSELSAYL
;
A
#
# COMPACT_ATOMS: atom_id res chain seq x y z
N MET A 1 -15.82 -17.40 29.62
CA MET A 1 -16.06 -16.40 28.56
C MET A 1 -14.93 -15.40 28.54
N ALA A 2 -13.75 -15.84 28.11
CA ALA A 2 -12.59 -14.98 27.87
C ALA A 2 -12.19 -15.24 26.42
N ASN A 3 -12.12 -14.19 25.60
CA ASN A 3 -11.39 -14.13 24.33
C ASN A 3 -11.47 -12.69 23.78
N GLU A 4 -10.53 -11.88 24.28
CA GLU A 4 -9.72 -10.89 23.54
C GLU A 4 -10.38 -10.26 22.30
N ARG A 5 -10.88 -9.02 22.43
CA ARG A 5 -11.52 -8.26 21.33
C ARG A 5 -11.05 -6.83 21.15
N TRP A 6 -10.07 -6.37 21.93
CA TRP A 6 -9.66 -4.97 21.94
C TRP A 6 -8.18 -4.83 21.61
N ILE A 7 -7.89 -4.05 20.57
CA ILE A 7 -6.51 -3.63 20.24
C ILE A 7 -6.03 -2.56 21.23
N LEU A 8 -6.95 -1.82 21.87
CA LEU A 8 -6.71 -0.82 22.91
C LEU A 8 -7.71 -1.02 24.05
N ALA A 9 -7.25 -1.08 25.30
CA ALA A 9 -8.14 -1.02 26.47
C ALA A 9 -8.62 0.42 26.72
N PRO A 10 -9.76 0.63 27.41
CA PRO A 10 -10.21 1.95 27.81
C PRO A 10 -9.12 2.77 28.52
N GLY A 11 -8.97 4.03 28.14
CA GLY A 11 -7.93 4.94 28.65
C GLY A 11 -6.53 4.72 28.05
N GLN A 12 -6.35 3.69 27.20
CA GLN A 12 -5.12 3.55 26.41
C GLN A 12 -5.21 4.34 25.12
N ARG A 13 -4.06 4.82 24.68
CA ARG A 13 -3.90 5.54 23.42
C ARG A 13 -2.70 5.04 22.64
N VAL A 14 -2.75 5.26 21.33
CA VAL A 14 -1.66 5.04 20.38
C VAL A 14 -1.55 6.22 19.44
N THR A 15 -0.40 6.40 18.79
CA THR A 15 -0.26 7.42 17.74
C THR A 15 -1.29 7.18 16.63
N PHE A 16 -1.71 8.24 15.92
CA PHE A 16 -2.57 8.07 14.76
C PHE A 16 -1.93 7.14 13.71
N ALA A 17 -0.61 7.21 13.54
CA ALA A 17 0.15 6.31 12.67
C ALA A 17 -0.08 4.84 13.06
N ARG A 18 0.09 4.49 14.34
CA ARG A 18 -0.12 3.11 14.79
C ARG A 18 -1.58 2.67 14.67
N PHE A 19 -2.53 3.57 14.92
CA PHE A 19 -3.94 3.29 14.68
C PHE A 19 -4.20 2.98 13.19
N MET A 20 -3.73 3.84 12.28
CA MET A 20 -3.89 3.68 10.83
C MET A 20 -3.24 2.39 10.32
N GLU A 21 -2.03 2.07 10.79
CA GLU A 21 -1.33 0.82 10.49
C GLU A 21 -2.18 -0.41 10.85
N LEU A 22 -2.74 -0.44 12.06
CA LEU A 22 -3.58 -1.54 12.52
C LEU A 22 -4.90 -1.61 11.73
N ALA A 23 -5.56 -0.46 11.53
CA ALA A 23 -6.81 -0.39 10.81
C ALA A 23 -6.68 -0.85 9.35
N LEU A 24 -5.54 -0.56 8.71
CA LEU A 24 -5.29 -0.88 7.31
C LEU A 24 -4.64 -2.25 7.11
N TYR A 25 -3.67 -2.61 7.94
CA TYR A 25 -2.73 -3.71 7.64
C TYR A 25 -2.65 -4.81 8.71
N HIS A 26 -3.46 -4.76 9.78
CA HIS A 26 -3.50 -5.87 10.74
C HIS A 26 -3.76 -7.21 10.00
N PRO A 27 -2.92 -8.26 10.17
CA PRO A 27 -2.94 -9.43 9.29
C PRO A 27 -4.29 -10.15 9.15
N GLN A 28 -5.14 -10.05 10.16
CA GLN A 28 -6.45 -10.72 10.20
C GLN A 28 -7.64 -9.77 10.04
N LEU A 29 -7.47 -8.50 10.41
CA LEU A 29 -8.57 -7.55 10.61
C LEU A 29 -8.41 -6.25 9.81
N GLY A 30 -7.18 -5.97 9.39
CA GLY A 30 -6.82 -4.80 8.63
C GLY A 30 -7.58 -4.78 7.31
N TYR A 31 -7.96 -3.58 6.91
CA TYR A 31 -8.73 -3.34 5.72
C TYR A 31 -8.12 -4.03 4.47
N TYR A 32 -6.83 -3.90 4.21
CA TYR A 32 -6.21 -4.53 3.02
C TYR A 32 -5.85 -6.01 3.20
N ALA A 33 -5.76 -6.50 4.44
CA ALA A 33 -5.29 -7.86 4.73
C ALA A 33 -6.43 -8.88 4.94
N ARG A 34 -7.58 -8.46 5.46
CA ARG A 34 -8.67 -9.38 5.82
C ARG A 34 -9.27 -10.08 4.58
N PRO A 35 -9.59 -11.38 4.65
CA PRO A 35 -10.35 -12.06 3.61
C PRO A 35 -11.73 -11.40 3.40
N ARG A 36 -12.08 -11.12 2.14
CA ARG A 36 -13.36 -10.52 1.74
C ARG A 36 -13.74 -10.97 0.33
N GLY A 37 -15.00 -10.80 -0.05
CA GLY A 37 -15.50 -11.23 -1.36
C GLY A 37 -14.87 -10.49 -2.54
N ALA A 38 -14.96 -9.15 -2.53
CA ALA A 38 -14.34 -8.29 -3.54
C ALA A 38 -13.13 -7.57 -2.97
N TYR A 39 -12.10 -7.35 -3.80
CA TYR A 39 -10.95 -6.51 -3.43
C TYR A 39 -11.44 -5.07 -3.15
N PRO A 40 -10.86 -4.34 -2.17
CA PRO A 40 -11.40 -3.04 -1.76
C PRO A 40 -11.40 -1.98 -2.86
N ALA A 41 -10.45 -2.06 -3.81
CA ALA A 41 -10.36 -1.15 -4.95
C ALA A 41 -11.03 -1.74 -6.20
N GLY A 42 -11.90 -0.96 -6.84
CA GLY A 42 -12.53 -1.27 -8.12
C GLY A 42 -14.04 -1.00 -8.14
N PRO A 43 -14.72 -1.27 -9.27
CA PRO A 43 -16.14 -0.94 -9.44
C PRO A 43 -17.10 -1.57 -8.42
N GLU A 44 -16.72 -2.73 -7.86
CA GLU A 44 -17.48 -3.43 -6.82
C GLU A 44 -16.91 -3.21 -5.41
N GLY A 45 -15.86 -2.40 -5.30
CA GLY A 45 -15.16 -2.10 -4.05
C GLY A 45 -15.68 -0.84 -3.36
N ASP A 46 -14.97 -0.41 -2.32
CA ASP A 46 -15.32 0.78 -1.55
C ASP A 46 -14.83 2.07 -2.22
N PHE A 47 -13.83 1.97 -3.11
CA PHE A 47 -13.25 3.09 -3.86
C PHE A 47 -12.74 2.65 -5.23
N VAL A 48 -12.50 3.60 -6.13
CA VAL A 48 -11.93 3.37 -7.47
C VAL A 48 -10.60 4.09 -7.58
N THR A 49 -9.62 3.39 -8.16
CA THR A 49 -8.27 3.89 -8.43
C THR A 49 -8.05 4.01 -9.94
N ALA A 50 -7.06 4.79 -10.38
CA ALA A 50 -6.78 4.89 -11.82
C ALA A 50 -6.52 3.51 -12.51
N PRO A 51 -5.76 2.57 -11.89
CA PRO A 51 -5.58 1.23 -12.44
C PRO A 51 -6.84 0.36 -12.49
N THR A 52 -7.82 0.60 -11.62
CA THR A 52 -9.07 -0.17 -11.56
C THR A 52 -10.20 0.47 -12.38
N ALA A 53 -10.09 1.75 -12.72
CA ALA A 53 -11.07 2.51 -13.47
C ALA A 53 -11.17 2.09 -14.94
N HIS A 54 -10.04 1.93 -15.64
CA HIS A 54 -10.05 1.55 -17.07
C HIS A 54 -8.71 0.93 -17.53
N PRO A 55 -8.72 -0.12 -18.38
CA PRO A 55 -7.49 -0.71 -18.95
C PRO A 55 -6.59 0.25 -19.74
N LEU A 56 -7.12 1.41 -20.14
CA LEU A 56 -6.35 2.42 -20.89
C LEU A 56 -5.23 3.02 -20.04
N PHE A 57 -5.39 3.04 -18.71
CA PHE A 57 -4.32 3.47 -17.82
C PHE A 57 -3.08 2.56 -17.97
N ALA A 58 -3.28 1.25 -18.09
CA ALA A 58 -2.19 0.31 -18.34
C ALA A 58 -1.60 0.44 -19.75
N ALA A 59 -2.43 0.71 -20.76
CA ALA A 59 -1.95 0.97 -22.12
C ALA A 59 -1.03 2.20 -22.18
N LEU A 60 -1.38 3.29 -21.50
CA LEU A 60 -0.53 4.49 -21.41
C LEU A 60 0.81 4.19 -20.71
N TRP A 61 0.80 3.35 -19.67
CA TRP A 61 2.02 2.91 -19.02
C TRP A 61 2.89 2.04 -19.94
N ALA A 62 2.30 1.17 -20.77
CA ALA A 62 3.05 0.39 -21.75
C ALA A 62 3.82 1.29 -22.73
N GLU A 63 3.20 2.38 -23.22
CA GLU A 63 3.87 3.37 -24.07
C GLU A 63 5.03 4.08 -23.36
N ILE A 64 4.86 4.44 -22.08
CA ILE A 64 5.93 5.03 -21.26
C ILE A 64 7.10 4.04 -21.13
N LEU A 65 6.81 2.76 -20.87
CA LEU A 65 7.83 1.72 -20.72
C LEU A 65 8.55 1.43 -22.03
N ALA A 66 7.84 1.43 -23.16
CA ALA A 66 8.45 1.31 -24.48
C ALA A 66 9.44 2.47 -24.72
N ALA A 67 9.01 3.72 -24.49
CA ALA A 67 9.85 4.91 -24.61
C ALA A 67 11.09 4.85 -23.70
N LEU A 68 10.93 4.38 -22.46
CA LEU A 68 12.03 4.20 -21.51
C LEU A 68 13.00 3.11 -21.96
N ARG A 69 12.49 1.96 -22.44
CA ARG A 69 13.29 0.89 -23.02
C ARG A 69 14.14 1.42 -24.18
N GLU A 70 13.58 2.22 -25.09
CA GLU A 70 14.35 2.76 -26.23
C GLU A 70 15.52 3.61 -25.76
N ARG A 71 15.28 4.48 -24.76
CA ARG A 71 16.30 5.35 -24.18
C ARG A 71 17.38 4.60 -23.42
N ARG A 72 17.04 3.44 -22.84
CA ARG A 72 17.98 2.59 -22.09
C ARG A 72 18.70 1.58 -22.96
N GLY A 73 18.18 1.27 -24.15
CA GLY A 73 18.76 0.31 -25.09
C GLY A 73 18.71 -1.15 -24.62
N GLN A 74 17.96 -1.44 -23.56
CA GLN A 74 17.81 -2.78 -22.99
C GLN A 74 16.43 -2.94 -22.32
N PRO A 75 15.91 -4.17 -22.18
CA PRO A 75 14.64 -4.43 -21.51
C PRO A 75 14.63 -3.96 -20.05
N LEU A 76 13.45 -3.58 -19.58
CA LEU A 76 13.24 -3.08 -18.22
C LEU A 76 12.88 -4.21 -17.25
N THR A 77 13.15 -3.98 -15.97
CA THR A 77 12.39 -4.60 -14.87
C THR A 77 11.29 -3.62 -14.45
N PHE A 78 10.07 -4.10 -14.25
CA PHE A 78 8.97 -3.29 -13.75
C PHE A 78 8.47 -3.86 -12.42
N VAL A 79 8.43 -3.01 -11.40
CA VAL A 79 8.01 -3.36 -10.04
C VAL A 79 6.77 -2.56 -9.69
N ASP A 80 5.66 -3.24 -9.39
CA ASP A 80 4.44 -2.62 -8.86
C ASP A 80 4.41 -2.76 -7.33
N LEU A 81 4.47 -1.63 -6.62
CA LEU A 81 4.40 -1.56 -5.16
C LEU A 81 2.96 -1.29 -4.71
N GLY A 82 2.38 -2.25 -3.99
CA GLY A 82 0.95 -2.22 -3.67
C GLY A 82 0.11 -2.72 -4.84
N ALA A 83 0.53 -3.82 -5.47
CA ALA A 83 -0.08 -4.35 -6.69
C ALA A 83 -1.54 -4.79 -6.54
N GLY A 84 -2.03 -4.94 -5.30
CA GLY A 84 -3.41 -5.24 -4.98
C GLY A 84 -3.87 -6.59 -5.51
N ASP A 85 -4.99 -6.60 -6.24
CA ASP A 85 -5.50 -7.81 -6.91
C ASP A 85 -4.75 -8.12 -8.22
N GLY A 86 -3.72 -7.36 -8.58
CA GLY A 86 -2.93 -7.49 -9.80
C GLY A 86 -3.64 -7.06 -11.07
N ARG A 87 -4.79 -6.40 -11.00
CA ARG A 87 -5.55 -5.97 -12.19
C ARG A 87 -4.75 -5.05 -13.10
N PHE A 88 -3.97 -4.15 -12.52
CA PHE A 88 -3.06 -3.29 -13.27
C PHE A 88 -2.07 -4.12 -14.08
N LEU A 89 -1.35 -5.02 -13.40
CA LEU A 89 -0.36 -5.90 -14.03
C LEU A 89 -0.97 -6.82 -15.09
N ARG A 90 -2.19 -7.32 -14.88
CA ARG A 90 -2.92 -8.11 -15.90
C ARG A 90 -3.15 -7.31 -17.17
N ASN A 91 -3.67 -6.09 -17.03
CA ASN A 91 -3.90 -5.22 -18.18
C ASN A 91 -2.57 -4.83 -18.83
N LEU A 92 -1.57 -4.47 -18.04
CA LEU A 92 -0.24 -4.05 -18.52
C LEU A 92 0.45 -5.17 -19.30
N ALA A 93 0.44 -6.40 -18.78
CA ALA A 93 1.03 -7.56 -19.45
C ALA A 93 0.40 -7.83 -20.82
N GLY A 94 -0.86 -7.46 -21.04
CA GLY A 94 -1.53 -7.56 -22.34
C GLY A 94 -1.02 -6.58 -23.40
N PHE A 95 -0.32 -5.52 -22.99
CA PHE A 95 0.25 -4.50 -23.88
C PHE A 95 1.78 -4.55 -23.98
N LEU A 96 2.44 -5.41 -23.19
CA LEU A 96 3.90 -5.51 -23.13
C LEU A 96 4.43 -6.70 -23.94
N ASP A 97 5.64 -6.54 -24.46
CA ASP A 97 6.46 -7.65 -24.94
C ASP A 97 7.72 -7.83 -24.07
N ALA A 98 8.37 -8.99 -24.21
CA ALA A 98 9.58 -9.33 -23.45
C ALA A 98 10.80 -8.48 -23.84
N GLN A 99 10.75 -7.78 -24.98
CA GLN A 99 11.82 -6.85 -25.39
C GLN A 99 11.70 -5.49 -24.66
N THR A 100 10.49 -5.16 -24.21
CA THR A 100 10.19 -3.95 -23.45
C THR A 100 10.38 -4.18 -21.96
N VAL A 101 9.74 -5.22 -21.40
CA VAL A 101 9.87 -5.59 -19.99
C VAL A 101 10.22 -7.07 -19.90
N ALA A 102 11.43 -7.36 -19.42
CA ALA A 102 11.90 -8.73 -19.25
C ALA A 102 11.45 -9.35 -17.92
N ARG A 103 11.17 -8.53 -16.91
CA ARG A 103 10.78 -8.97 -15.56
C ARG A 103 9.65 -8.11 -15.01
N LEU A 104 8.57 -8.76 -14.58
CA LEU A 104 7.47 -8.14 -13.85
C LEU A 104 7.53 -8.60 -12.39
N MET A 105 7.52 -7.65 -11.46
CA MET A 105 7.52 -7.91 -10.03
C MET A 105 6.35 -7.20 -9.37
N ALA A 106 5.80 -7.80 -8.33
CA ALA A 106 4.78 -7.19 -7.49
C ALA A 106 5.13 -7.34 -6.02
N VAL A 107 4.97 -6.24 -5.29
CA VAL A 107 4.96 -6.24 -3.82
C VAL A 107 3.51 -6.07 -3.37
N GLU A 108 3.01 -7.04 -2.63
CA GLU A 108 1.66 -7.02 -2.05
C GLU A 108 1.70 -7.65 -0.67
N VAL A 109 1.22 -6.94 0.35
CA VAL A 109 1.27 -7.39 1.75
C VAL A 109 0.24 -8.48 2.04
N SER A 110 -0.91 -8.45 1.35
CA SER A 110 -2.01 -9.39 1.50
C SER A 110 -1.68 -10.77 0.93
N PRO A 111 -1.71 -11.85 1.74
CA PRO A 111 -1.55 -13.21 1.23
C PRO A 111 -2.57 -13.57 0.15
N ALA A 112 -3.84 -13.17 0.34
CA ALA A 112 -4.91 -13.41 -0.63
C ALA A 112 -4.68 -12.68 -1.96
N GLY A 113 -4.16 -11.44 -1.91
CA GLY A 113 -3.77 -10.69 -3.11
C GLY A 113 -2.66 -11.39 -3.88
N ARG A 114 -1.61 -11.84 -3.17
CA ARG A 114 -0.51 -12.63 -3.77
C ARG A 114 -1.00 -13.95 -4.38
N GLU A 115 -1.88 -14.69 -3.70
CA GLU A 115 -2.45 -15.94 -4.21
C GLU A 115 -3.30 -15.72 -5.49
N ALA A 116 -4.15 -14.68 -5.50
CA ALA A 116 -4.95 -14.33 -6.68
C ALA A 116 -4.07 -13.91 -7.87
N MET A 117 -2.98 -13.19 -7.62
CA MET A 117 -2.00 -12.84 -8.64
C MET A 117 -1.26 -14.08 -9.14
N ALA A 118 -0.74 -14.94 -8.26
CA ALA A 118 -0.04 -16.16 -8.66
C ALA A 118 -0.89 -17.06 -9.56
N ALA A 119 -2.19 -17.13 -9.30
CA ALA A 119 -3.14 -17.90 -10.11
C ALA A 119 -3.40 -17.29 -11.50
N SER A 120 -3.36 -15.96 -11.64
CA SER A 120 -3.73 -15.25 -12.88
C SER A 120 -2.56 -14.68 -13.68
N LEU A 121 -1.37 -14.59 -13.06
CA LEU A 121 -0.15 -13.98 -13.58
C LEU A 121 1.08 -14.81 -13.15
N PRO A 122 1.22 -16.06 -13.64
CA PRO A 122 2.31 -16.95 -13.23
C PRO A 122 3.71 -16.43 -13.58
N GLN A 123 3.81 -15.46 -14.49
CA GLN A 123 5.07 -14.82 -14.90
C GLN A 123 5.54 -13.69 -13.96
N VAL A 124 4.72 -13.27 -12.99
CA VAL A 124 5.06 -12.18 -12.07
C VAL A 124 5.79 -12.72 -10.85
N GLU A 125 6.94 -12.15 -10.54
CA GLU A 125 7.68 -12.41 -9.31
C GLU A 125 6.98 -11.69 -8.13
N LEU A 126 6.48 -12.45 -7.15
CA LEU A 126 5.69 -11.91 -6.04
C LEU A 126 6.50 -11.86 -4.74
N ALA A 127 6.36 -10.76 -4.00
CA ALA A 127 6.96 -10.56 -2.69
C ALA A 127 5.99 -9.92 -1.70
N ALA A 128 6.17 -10.20 -0.41
CA ALA A 128 5.41 -9.54 0.65
C ALA A 128 5.98 -8.15 0.99
N SER A 129 7.24 -7.91 0.66
CA SER A 129 7.95 -6.67 0.93
C SER A 129 9.00 -6.38 -0.16
N LEU A 130 9.40 -5.11 -0.30
CA LEU A 130 10.46 -4.72 -1.24
C LEU A 130 11.79 -5.41 -0.93
N ALA A 131 12.06 -5.76 0.34
CA ALA A 131 13.28 -6.43 0.76
C ALA A 131 13.39 -7.89 0.29
N GLU A 132 12.27 -8.51 -0.07
CA GLU A 132 12.24 -9.89 -0.60
C GLU A 132 12.49 -9.94 -2.11
N LEU A 133 12.39 -8.81 -2.81
CA LEU A 133 12.62 -8.77 -4.24
C LEU A 133 14.11 -8.96 -4.55
N SER A 134 14.38 -9.83 -5.52
CA SER A 134 15.71 -9.95 -6.09
C SER A 134 16.06 -8.66 -6.84
N PRO A 135 17.23 -8.07 -6.60
CA PRO A 135 17.62 -6.82 -7.26
C PRO A 135 17.63 -7.00 -8.79
N SER A 136 17.37 -5.90 -9.49
CA SER A 136 17.59 -5.84 -10.94
C SER A 136 19.01 -5.39 -11.23
N GLU A 137 19.70 -6.11 -12.11
CA GLU A 137 21.00 -5.70 -12.65
C GLU A 137 20.85 -4.65 -13.77
N GLY A 138 19.63 -4.45 -14.27
CA GLY A 138 19.30 -3.55 -15.36
C GLY A 138 18.42 -2.36 -14.95
N PRO A 139 17.91 -1.59 -15.93
CA PRO A 139 17.03 -0.46 -15.67
C PRO A 139 15.74 -0.96 -15.04
N CYS A 140 15.41 -0.40 -13.89
CA CYS A 140 14.23 -0.75 -13.11
C CYS A 140 13.28 0.44 -13.04
N VAL A 141 11.99 0.19 -13.29
CA VAL A 141 10.90 1.14 -13.06
C VAL A 141 10.13 0.65 -11.84
N ILE A 142 10.13 1.48 -10.79
CA ILE A 142 9.31 1.26 -9.61
C ILE A 142 8.06 2.11 -9.75
N PHE A 143 6.91 1.46 -9.74
CA PHE A 143 5.60 2.04 -9.84
C PHE A 143 4.85 1.85 -8.53
N ALA A 144 4.16 2.89 -8.07
CA ALA A 144 3.43 2.91 -6.82
C ALA A 144 2.19 3.79 -6.99
N SER A 145 1.09 3.21 -7.46
CA SER A 145 -0.18 3.93 -7.61
C SER A 145 -0.92 3.96 -6.28
N GLU A 146 -1.24 5.15 -5.78
CA GLU A 146 -2.09 5.31 -4.59
C GLU A 146 -1.58 4.49 -3.38
N LEU A 147 -0.25 4.30 -3.30
CA LEU A 147 0.39 3.61 -2.18
C LEU A 147 0.65 4.56 -1.02
N TYR A 148 1.20 5.75 -1.34
CA TYR A 148 1.69 6.69 -0.33
C TYR A 148 0.57 7.35 0.47
N ASP A 149 -0.63 7.47 -0.08
CA ASP A 149 -1.79 7.98 0.66
C ASP A 149 -2.32 7.00 1.72
N ALA A 150 -2.01 5.71 1.57
CA ALA A 150 -2.38 4.65 2.49
C ALA A 150 -1.28 4.34 3.52
N LEU A 151 -0.11 5.00 3.44
CA LEU A 151 0.95 4.80 4.42
C LEU A 151 0.58 5.44 5.77
N PRO A 152 0.81 4.75 6.89
CA PRO A 152 0.56 5.29 8.21
C PRO A 152 1.28 6.62 8.44
N CYS A 153 0.55 7.64 8.87
CA CYS A 153 1.08 8.98 9.07
C CYS A 153 0.84 9.48 10.50
N HIS A 154 1.71 10.37 10.96
CA HIS A 154 1.52 11.09 12.22
C HIS A 154 0.72 12.36 11.95
N LEU A 155 -0.23 12.67 12.83
CA LEU A 155 -0.99 13.92 12.79
C LEU A 155 -0.42 14.88 13.82
N LEU A 156 -0.11 16.10 13.39
CA LEU A 156 0.50 17.13 14.21
C LEU A 156 -0.39 18.38 14.23
N GLU A 157 -0.51 19.00 15.39
CA GLU A 157 -1.23 20.26 15.60
C GLU A 157 -0.28 21.30 16.18
N GLY A 158 -0.24 22.48 15.57
CA GLY A 158 0.52 23.62 16.09
C GLY A 158 -0.29 24.35 17.16
N THR A 159 0.28 24.50 18.35
CA THR A 159 -0.35 25.20 19.49
C THR A 159 0.53 26.38 19.95
N GLU A 160 0.02 27.24 20.84
CA GLU A 160 0.85 28.29 21.48
C GLU A 160 2.05 27.71 22.25
N GLY A 161 1.93 26.47 22.74
CA GLY A 161 2.99 25.76 23.48
C GLY A 161 3.97 24.99 22.59
N GLY A 162 3.82 25.06 21.27
CA GLY A 162 4.60 24.29 20.30
C GLY A 162 3.79 23.18 19.63
N LEU A 163 4.49 22.24 19.01
CA LEU A 163 3.88 21.15 18.27
C LEU A 163 3.36 20.05 19.21
N CYS A 164 2.12 19.62 19.00
CA CYS A 164 1.54 18.44 19.63
C CYS A 164 1.27 17.37 18.58
N GLU A 165 1.32 16.09 18.97
CA GLU A 165 0.85 14.97 18.15
C GLU A 165 -0.55 14.55 18.56
N LEU A 166 -1.39 14.21 17.58
CA LEU A 166 -2.72 13.64 17.82
C LEU A 166 -2.64 12.12 17.91
N TYR A 167 -3.05 11.60 19.07
CA TYR A 167 -3.19 10.18 19.39
C TYR A 167 -4.65 9.75 19.26
N VAL A 168 -4.87 8.46 19.03
CA VAL A 168 -6.20 7.82 19.11
C VAL A 168 -6.33 7.13 20.45
N GLU A 169 -7.31 7.53 21.25
CA GLU A 169 -7.62 6.96 22.56
C GLU A 169 -8.97 6.23 22.54
N ALA A 170 -9.02 5.08 23.21
CA ALA A 170 -10.27 4.35 23.45
C ALA A 170 -10.97 4.84 24.71
N SER A 171 -12.20 5.32 24.57
CA SER A 171 -13.09 5.73 25.66
C SER A 171 -13.66 4.52 26.42
N GLU A 172 -14.17 4.74 27.64
CA GLU A 172 -14.85 3.70 28.44
C GLU A 172 -16.11 3.13 27.77
N ASP A 173 -16.78 3.93 26.94
CA ASP A 173 -17.96 3.52 26.16
C ASP A 173 -17.62 2.79 24.85
N GLY A 174 -16.32 2.56 24.58
CA GLY A 174 -15.82 1.88 23.38
C GLY A 174 -15.70 2.77 22.14
N THR A 175 -15.95 4.08 22.26
CA THR A 175 -15.69 5.04 21.17
C THR A 175 -14.20 5.39 21.05
N LEU A 176 -13.79 5.90 19.89
CA LEU A 176 -12.44 6.40 19.66
C LEU A 176 -12.46 7.93 19.57
N ARG A 177 -11.49 8.58 20.19
CA ARG A 177 -11.32 10.04 20.14
C ARG A 177 -9.88 10.43 19.86
N LEU A 178 -9.69 11.58 19.22
CA LEU A 178 -8.37 12.19 19.08
C LEU A 178 -8.01 12.96 20.34
N VAL A 179 -6.79 12.78 20.81
CA VAL A 179 -6.23 13.50 21.97
C VAL A 179 -4.84 14.04 21.63
N ALA A 180 -4.59 15.30 21.94
CA ALA A 180 -3.28 15.92 21.75
C ALA A 180 -2.33 15.57 22.92
N ASP A 181 -1.07 15.25 22.63
CA ASP A 181 0.01 15.18 23.62
C ASP A 181 1.36 15.55 22.97
N ASN A 182 2.43 15.48 23.74
CA ASN A 182 3.79 15.60 23.27
C ASN A 182 4.06 14.64 22.11
N PRO A 183 4.83 15.06 21.09
CA PRO A 183 5.19 14.18 19.99
C PRO A 183 5.89 12.89 20.45
N SER A 184 5.55 11.78 19.80
CA SER A 184 6.08 10.45 20.10
C SER A 184 7.57 10.29 19.79
N THR A 185 8.15 11.21 19.01
CA THR A 185 9.58 11.19 18.63
C THR A 185 10.19 12.60 18.64
N SER A 186 11.52 12.65 18.75
CA SER A 186 12.30 13.89 18.66
C SER A 186 12.22 14.56 17.29
N GLU A 187 12.13 13.76 16.24
CA GLU A 187 12.06 14.18 14.84
C GLU A 187 10.77 14.95 14.59
N LEU A 188 9.65 14.46 15.13
CA LEU A 188 8.37 15.17 15.07
C LEU A 188 8.44 16.47 15.88
N SER A 189 9.08 16.45 17.05
CA SER A 189 9.24 17.66 17.88
C SER A 189 10.04 18.77 17.19
N ALA A 190 10.90 18.43 16.23
CA ALA A 190 11.76 19.34 15.48
C ALA A 190 11.23 19.69 14.07
N TYR A 191 9.99 19.33 13.75
CA TYR A 191 9.42 19.47 12.40
C TYR A 191 9.16 20.94 11.99
N LEU A 192 9.04 21.85 12.96
CA LEU A 192 8.91 23.30 12.76
C LEU A 192 10.24 24.01 13.07
#